data_AF-A0A7X4CX54-F1
#
_entry.id   AF-A0A7X4CX54-F1
#
_cell.length_a   1.000
_cell.length_b   1.000
_cell.length_c   1.000
_cell.angle_alpha   90.00
_cell.angle_beta   90.00
_cell.angle_gamma   90.00
#
_symmetry.space_group_name_H-M   'P 1'
#
loop_
_entity.id
_entity.type
_entity.pdbx_description
1 polymer ?
#
loop_
_entity_poly.entity_id
_entity_poly.type
_entity_poly.pdbx_seq_one_letter_code
_entity_poly.pdbx_strand_id
1 'polypeptide(L)'
;MAQRLHLVFGGELVDPARSVFRNVDDIHVVGIFPDYQTAYNAWKAEAQRTVDNAHMRYFIAHLHRTFGAGAIRRALTSCRF
;
A
#
# COMPACT_ATOMS: atom_id res chain seq x y z
N MET A 1 4.43 19.16 14.15
CA MET A 1 3.32 18.59 13.35
C MET A 1 3.84 17.34 12.66
N ALA A 2 3.27 16.17 12.95
CA ALA A 2 3.73 14.91 12.36
C ALA A 2 3.14 14.76 10.95
N GLN A 3 3.99 14.88 9.92
CA GLN A 3 3.58 14.68 8.54
C GLN A 3 3.46 13.18 8.29
N ARG A 4 2.23 12.70 8.07
CA ARG A 4 1.94 11.30 7.79
C ARG A 4 2.00 11.13 6.28
N LEU A 5 3.11 10.55 5.80
CA LEU A 5 3.26 10.24 4.38
C LEU A 5 2.40 9.02 4.02
N HIS A 6 1.66 9.14 2.92
CA HIS A 6 0.80 8.10 2.39
C HIS A 6 1.36 7.64 1.05
N LEU A 7 1.76 6.37 0.95
CA LEU A 7 2.21 5.75 -0.29
C LEU A 7 1.04 5.01 -0.92
N VAL A 8 0.74 5.31 -2.19
CA VAL A 8 -0.27 4.58 -2.97
C VAL A 8 0.44 3.68 -3.96
N PHE A 9 0.15 2.38 -3.90
CA PHE A 9 0.73 1.37 -4.76
C PHE A 9 -0.30 0.29 -5.07
N GLY A 10 -0.16 -0.40 -6.18
CA GLY A 10 -1.03 -1.49 -6.58
C GLY A 10 -0.29 -2.53 -7.40
N GLY A 11 -0.93 -3.66 -7.62
CA GLY A 11 -0.34 -4.74 -8.41
C GLY A 11 -1.28 -5.93 -8.50
N GLU A 12 -0.85 -6.92 -9.26
CA GLU A 12 -1.58 -8.17 -9.43
C GLU A 12 -1.38 -9.07 -8.21
N LEU A 13 -2.48 -9.46 -7.58
CA LEU A 13 -2.51 -10.41 -6.49
C LEU A 13 -2.60 -11.85 -7.03
N VAL A 14 -1.97 -12.79 -6.32
CA VAL A 14 -2.12 -14.23 -6.63
C VAL A 14 -3.56 -14.69 -6.40
N ASP A 15 -4.20 -14.12 -5.39
CA ASP A 15 -5.56 -14.43 -5.00
C ASP A 15 -6.21 -13.12 -4.49
N PRO A 16 -7.41 -12.74 -4.97
CA PRO A 16 -8.07 -11.50 -4.56
C PRO A 16 -8.43 -11.47 -3.07
N ALA A 17 -8.50 -12.62 -2.39
CA ALA A 17 -8.73 -12.73 -0.95
C ALA A 17 -7.43 -12.61 -0.13
N ARG A 18 -6.24 -12.67 -0.75
CA ARG A 18 -4.95 -12.60 -0.06
C ARG A 18 -4.17 -11.36 -0.50
N SER A 19 -3.50 -10.70 0.44
CA SER A 19 -2.59 -9.59 0.16
C SER A 19 -1.19 -10.08 -0.29
N VAL A 20 -1.15 -11.09 -1.16
CA VAL A 20 0.09 -11.64 -1.72
C VAL A 20 0.18 -11.22 -3.17
N PHE A 21 1.14 -10.36 -3.47
CA PHE A 21 1.45 -9.96 -4.83
C PHE A 21 2.02 -11.15 -5.59
N ARG A 22 1.53 -11.35 -6.81
CA ARG A 22 2.04 -12.39 -7.72
C ARG A 22 3.45 -12.08 -8.17
N ASN A 23 3.69 -10.83 -8.55
CA ASN A 23 5.01 -10.36 -8.91
C ASN A 23 5.30 -9.07 -8.14
N VAL A 24 6.46 -9.05 -7.47
CA VAL A 24 6.92 -7.90 -6.69
C VAL A 24 7.59 -6.85 -7.60
N ASP A 25 8.10 -7.28 -8.75
CA ASP A 25 8.76 -6.41 -9.72
C ASP A 25 7.73 -5.61 -10.57
N ASP A 26 6.52 -6.16 -10.76
CA ASP A 26 5.42 -5.50 -11.49
C ASP A 26 4.53 -4.61 -10.58
N ILE A 27 5.01 -4.23 -9.40
CA ILE A 27 4.25 -3.33 -8.52
C ILE A 27 4.15 -1.95 -9.17
N HIS A 28 2.91 -1.54 -9.42
CA HIS A 28 2.59 -0.21 -9.91
C HIS A 28 2.56 0.79 -8.75
N VAL A 29 3.54 1.68 -8.71
CA VAL A 29 3.60 2.77 -7.71
C VAL A 29 2.95 4.02 -8.29
N VAL A 30 1.84 4.45 -7.69
CA VAL A 30 1.10 5.65 -8.14
C VAL A 30 1.81 6.92 -7.68
N GLY A 31 2.26 6.95 -6.41
CA GLY A 31 2.97 8.09 -5.86
C GLY A 31 2.91 8.18 -4.34
N ILE A 32 3.60 9.19 -3.80
CA ILE A 32 3.65 9.51 -2.38
C ILE A 32 2.94 10.85 -2.14
N PHE A 33 2.05 10.88 -1.17
CA PHE A 33 1.22 12.03 -0.86
C PHE A 33 1.39 12.49 0.60
N PRO A 34 1.35 13.80 0.86
CA PRO A 34 1.45 14.35 2.21
C PRO A 34 0.13 14.23 3.00
N ASP A 35 -1.01 14.06 2.31
CA ASP A 35 -2.35 14.01 2.92
C ASP A 35 -3.10 12.71 2.54
N TYR A 36 -3.96 12.25 3.46
CA TYR A 36 -4.80 11.07 3.20
C TYR A 36 -5.81 11.32 2.07
N GLN A 37 -6.38 12.52 2.00
CA GLN A 37 -7.42 12.85 1.02
C GLN A 37 -6.89 12.78 -0.42
N THR A 38 -5.69 13.30 -0.66
CA THR A 38 -5.04 13.26 -1.98
C THR A 38 -4.62 11.83 -2.34
N ALA A 39 -4.08 11.08 -1.39
CA ALA A 39 -3.80 9.65 -1.58
C ALA A 39 -5.06 8.84 -1.94
N TYR A 40 -6.16 9.07 -1.24
CA TYR A 40 -7.43 8.37 -1.48
C TYR A 40 -8.00 8.70 -2.87
N ASN A 41 -7.93 9.95 -3.30
CA ASN A 41 -8.38 10.33 -4.64
C ASN A 41 -7.55 9.66 -5.74
N ALA A 42 -6.23 9.61 -5.58
CA ALA A 42 -5.33 8.91 -6.51
C ALA A 42 -5.60 7.40 -6.55
N TRP A 43 -5.73 6.78 -5.37
CA TRP A 43 -6.11 5.37 -5.23
C TRP A 43 -7.46 5.07 -5.91
N LYS A 44 -8.47 5.91 -5.68
CA LYS A 44 -9.81 5.72 -6.25
C LYS A 44 -9.78 5.81 -7.77
N ALA A 45 -9.04 6.77 -8.34
CA ALA A 45 -8.90 6.91 -9.78
C ALA A 45 -8.29 5.66 -10.40
N GLU A 46 -7.19 5.15 -9.82
CA GLU A 46 -6.51 3.96 -10.34
C GLU A 46 -7.32 2.66 -10.13
N ALA A 47 -7.95 2.50 -8.96
CA ALA A 47 -8.83 1.37 -8.68
C ALA A 47 -10.08 1.34 -9.60
N GLN A 48 -10.61 2.50 -9.99
CA GLN A 48 -11.71 2.59 -10.96
C GLN A 48 -11.25 2.22 -12.38
N ARG A 49 -10.00 2.54 -12.75
CA ARG A 49 -9.44 2.20 -14.06
C ARG A 49 -9.13 0.71 -14.22
N THR A 50 -8.83 0.01 -13.12
CA THR A 50 -8.49 -1.42 -13.15
C THR A 50 -9.63 -2.34 -12.71
N VAL A 51 -10.88 -1.85 -12.73
CA VAL A 51 -12.05 -2.63 -12.29
C VAL A 51 -12.24 -3.92 -13.08
N ASP A 52 -11.82 -3.93 -14.35
CA ASP A 52 -11.94 -5.08 -15.26
C ASP A 52 -10.93 -6.19 -14.94
N ASN A 53 -9.87 -5.91 -14.18
CA ASN A 53 -8.87 -6.90 -13.79
C ASN A 53 -9.10 -7.34 -12.34
N ALA A 54 -9.72 -8.51 -12.16
CA ALA A 54 -10.12 -9.06 -10.87
C ALA A 54 -8.96 -9.26 -9.87
N HIS A 55 -7.71 -9.32 -10.36
CA HIS A 55 -6.53 -9.52 -9.53
C HIS A 55 -5.75 -8.23 -9.27
N MET A 56 -6.06 -7.13 -9.97
CA MET A 56 -5.41 -5.84 -9.75
C MET A 56 -6.06 -5.13 -8.58
N ARG A 57 -5.26 -4.89 -7.53
CA ARG A 57 -5.70 -4.19 -6.34
C ARG A 57 -4.70 -3.11 -5.95
N TYR A 58 -5.22 -1.95 -5.58
CA TYR A 58 -4.43 -0.84 -5.05
C TYR A 58 -4.61 -0.72 -3.54
N PHE A 59 -3.54 -0.33 -2.86
CA PHE A 59 -3.43 -0.17 -1.42
C PHE A 59 -2.82 1.20 -1.07
N ILE A 60 -3.14 1.68 0.12
CA ILE A 60 -2.58 2.90 0.71
C ILE A 60 -1.78 2.48 1.95
N ALA A 61 -0.47 2.71 1.96
CA ALA A 61 0.40 2.48 3.10
C ALA A 61 0.73 3.79 3.82
N HIS A 62 0.72 3.75 5.16
CA HIS A 62 1.14 4.86 6.00
C HIS A 62 2.60 4.69 6.42
N LEU A 63 3.49 5.55 5.93
CA LEU A 63 4.95 5.46 6.17
C LEU A 63 5.38 6.12 7.49
N HIS A 64 4.64 5.91 8.58
CA HIS A 64 4.87 6.61 9.84
C HIS A 64 5.32 5.67 10.97
N ARG A 65 6.47 5.02 10.79
CA ARG A 65 7.20 4.41 11.91
C ARG A 65 8.70 4.30 11.60
N THR A 66 9.49 5.16 12.21
CA THR A 66 10.94 5.02 12.29
C THR A 66 11.26 3.81 13.17
N PHE A 67 11.95 2.81 12.63
CA PHE A 67 12.56 1.76 13.45
C PHE A 67 13.76 2.38 14.18
N GLY A 68 13.56 2.79 15.43
CA GLY A 68 14.68 3.16 16.31
C GLY A 68 15.59 1.95 16.56
N ALA A 69 16.90 2.17 16.56
CA ALA A 69 17.91 1.15 16.81
C ALA A 69 17.62 0.42 18.14
N GLY A 70 17.13 -0.82 18.06
CA GLY A 70 16.79 -1.63 19.25
C GLY A 70 15.68 -2.68 19.06
N ALA A 71 15.01 -2.77 17.90
CA ALA A 71 13.88 -3.69 17.72
C ALA A 71 14.15 -4.83 16.72
N ILE A 72 15.22 -5.61 16.91
CA ILE A 72 15.58 -6.77 16.05
C ILE A 72 14.73 -8.03 16.35
N ARG A 73 13.67 -7.98 17.19
CA ARG A 73 12.96 -9.23 17.60
C ARG A 73 11.44 -9.20 17.69
N ARG A 74 10.74 -8.21 17.12
CA ARG A 74 9.27 -8.22 17.05
C ARG A 74 8.73 -7.57 15.77
N ALA A 75 8.95 -8.21 14.63
CA ALA A 75 8.38 -7.78 13.35
C ALA A 75 7.64 -8.91 12.61
N LEU A 76 6.99 -9.82 13.35
CA LEU A 76 6.13 -10.87 12.76
C LEU A 76 4.70 -10.88 13.32
N THR A 77 4.26 -9.83 14.03
CA THR A 77 2.92 -9.86 14.68
C THR A 77 2.18 -8.53 14.69
N SER A 78 2.44 -7.61 13.76
CA SER A 78 1.61 -6.41 13.63
C SER A 78 1.17 -6.07 12.20
N CYS A 79 1.12 -7.07 11.31
CA CYS A 79 0.07 -7.06 10.28
C CYS A 79 -1.20 -7.58 10.93
N ARG A 80 -1.87 -6.70 11.69
CA ARG A 80 -3.27 -6.86 12.03
C ARG A 80 -3.92 -5.53 11.67
N PHE A 81 -4.83 -5.65 10.71
CA PHE A 81 -5.87 -4.73 10.25
C PHE A 81 -6.06 -3.45 11.07
#